data_AF-A0A6G3DHU0-F1
#
_entry.id   AF-A0A6G3DHU0-F1
#
_cell.length_a   1.000
_cell.length_b   1.000
_cell.length_c   1.000
_cell.angle_alpha   90.00
_cell.angle_beta   90.00
_cell.angle_gamma   90.00
#
_symmetry.space_group_name_H-M   'P 1'
#
loop_
_entity.id
_entity.type
_entity.pdbx_description
1 polymer ?
#
loop_
_entity_poly.entity_id
_entity_poly.type
_entity_poly.pdbx_seq_one_letter_code
_entity_poly.pdbx_strand_id
1 'polypeptide(L)'
;EPIEDDVLEMTFTEDFGDLRAGEVLRFPVAGNEDSRAYLPVLPRAGRVVAVDAHGRPALIVHETGVGRTVLATYPLEHMAARTARVNPDVTHRLYAALAQVAGVRRPVTVADPHVSADVLVHADGRRFVWLVSQSPDPLVVRPAAEGKLHDLADGHPVEDVALDAYGVVVLELR
;
A
#
# COMPACT_ATOMS: atom_id res chain seq x y z
N GLU A 1 10.80 -17.78 15.16
CA GLU A 1 10.55 -19.13 14.58
C GLU A 1 10.68 -19.02 13.06
N PRO A 2 11.25 -20.02 12.37
CA PRO A 2 11.38 -19.99 10.92
C PRO A 2 10.00 -20.04 10.23
N ILE A 3 9.89 -19.35 9.10
CA ILE A 3 8.75 -19.46 8.18
C ILE A 3 9.09 -20.61 7.22
N GLU A 4 8.37 -21.73 7.32
CA GLU A 4 8.65 -22.94 6.53
C GLU A 4 8.06 -22.85 5.12
N ASP A 5 6.92 -22.19 4.96
CA ASP A 5 6.24 -22.03 3.67
C ASP A 5 7.00 -21.06 2.75
N ASP A 6 6.91 -21.28 1.44
CA ASP A 6 7.44 -20.37 0.43
C ASP A 6 6.53 -19.16 0.17
N VAL A 7 5.28 -19.24 0.61
CA VAL A 7 4.29 -18.17 0.50
C VAL A 7 3.59 -17.99 1.84
N LEU A 8 3.61 -16.76 2.35
CA LEU A 8 2.78 -16.34 3.46
C LEU A 8 1.40 -15.97 2.92
N GLU A 9 0.39 -16.78 3.25
CA GLU A 9 -1.01 -16.42 3.06
C GLU A 9 -1.53 -15.72 4.31
N MET A 10 -1.83 -14.43 4.22
CA MET A 10 -2.40 -13.63 5.30
C MET A 10 -3.90 -13.45 5.06
N THR A 11 -4.72 -14.14 5.83
CA THR A 11 -6.19 -14.08 5.76
C THR A 11 -6.73 -13.10 6.79
N PHE A 12 -7.48 -12.10 6.34
CA PHE A 12 -8.11 -11.11 7.21
C PHE A 12 -9.34 -11.72 7.89
N THR A 13 -9.37 -11.69 9.22
CA THR A 13 -10.46 -12.28 10.02
C THR A 13 -11.64 -11.32 10.17
N GLU A 14 -11.45 -10.05 9.82
CA GLU A 14 -12.42 -8.98 9.84
C GLU A 14 -11.99 -7.85 8.91
N ASP A 15 -12.86 -6.88 8.69
CA ASP A 15 -12.54 -5.73 7.84
C ASP A 15 -11.38 -4.90 8.43
N PHE A 16 -10.42 -4.54 7.56
CA PHE A 16 -9.27 -3.72 7.89
C PHE A 16 -9.02 -2.71 6.75
N GLY A 17 -9.49 -1.47 6.93
CA GLY A 17 -9.49 -0.48 5.86
C GLY A 17 -10.44 -0.91 4.74
N ASP A 18 -9.90 -1.08 3.53
CA ASP A 18 -10.61 -1.59 2.36
C ASP A 18 -10.50 -3.12 2.18
N LEU A 19 -9.63 -3.79 2.95
CA LEU A 19 -9.51 -5.24 2.95
C LEU A 19 -10.68 -5.85 3.74
N ARG A 20 -11.37 -6.81 3.13
CA ARG A 20 -12.57 -7.42 3.72
C ARG A 20 -12.27 -8.67 4.51
N ALA A 21 -13.14 -8.97 5.47
CA ALA A 21 -13.12 -10.28 6.14
C ALA A 21 -13.12 -11.43 5.11
N GLY A 22 -12.22 -12.40 5.29
CA GLY A 22 -12.01 -13.53 4.39
C GLY A 22 -11.08 -13.24 3.20
N GLU A 23 -10.67 -11.98 3.00
CA GLU A 23 -9.70 -11.65 1.96
C GLU A 23 -8.29 -12.16 2.32
N VAL A 24 -7.54 -12.60 1.30
CA VAL A 24 -6.21 -13.18 1.48
C VAL A 24 -5.17 -12.40 0.68
N LEU A 25 -4.16 -11.87 1.37
CA LEU A 25 -2.95 -11.35 0.73
C LEU A 25 -1.86 -12.42 0.74
N ARG A 26 -1.12 -12.54 -0.38
CA ARG A 26 -0.10 -13.59 -0.57
C ARG A 26 1.26 -12.95 -0.78
N PHE A 27 2.18 -13.19 0.13
CA PHE A 27 3.52 -12.64 0.11
C PHE A 27 4.54 -13.76 -0.18
N PRO A 28 5.38 -13.65 -1.21
CA PRO A 28 6.52 -14.54 -1.36
C PRO A 28 7.42 -14.45 -0.13
N VAL A 29 7.81 -15.60 0.41
CA VAL A 29 8.76 -15.68 1.53
C VAL A 29 10.17 -15.70 0.95
N ALA A 30 10.97 -14.71 1.35
CA ALA A 30 12.35 -14.61 0.93
C ALA A 30 13.25 -14.17 2.09
N GLY A 31 14.55 -14.38 1.92
CA GLY A 31 15.55 -14.21 2.98
C GLY A 31 16.38 -15.47 3.17
N ASN A 32 17.40 -15.36 4.02
CA ASN A 32 18.15 -16.52 4.51
C ASN A 32 17.48 -17.09 5.77
N GLU A 33 17.97 -18.23 6.25
CA GLU A 33 17.44 -18.94 7.43
C GLU A 33 17.21 -18.03 8.65
N ASP A 34 18.12 -17.09 8.89
CA ASP A 34 18.05 -16.16 10.02
C ASP A 34 17.03 -15.02 9.84
N SER A 35 16.65 -14.72 8.59
CA SER A 35 15.80 -13.57 8.28
C SER A 35 14.42 -13.91 7.72
N ARG A 36 14.17 -15.17 7.34
CA ARG A 36 12.83 -15.71 7.08
C ARG A 36 12.16 -16.21 8.37
N ALA A 37 12.16 -15.40 9.41
CA ALA A 37 11.59 -15.75 10.70
C ALA A 37 10.42 -14.82 11.06
N TYR A 38 9.36 -15.39 11.62
CA TYR A 38 8.26 -14.62 12.21
C TYR A 38 8.44 -14.50 13.73
N LEU A 39 7.82 -13.45 14.29
CA LEU A 39 7.74 -13.21 15.73
C LEU A 39 6.54 -14.00 16.30
N PRO A 40 6.76 -15.08 17.06
CA PRO A 40 5.67 -15.83 17.67
C PRO A 40 5.08 -14.99 18.80
N VAL A 41 3.77 -14.80 18.77
CA VAL A 41 3.06 -14.01 19.78
C VAL A 41 1.81 -14.74 20.23
N LEU A 42 1.52 -14.60 21.52
CA LEU A 42 0.24 -14.95 22.11
C LEU A 42 -0.38 -13.65 22.64
N PRO A 43 -1.27 -12.99 21.87
CA PRO A 43 -1.84 -11.71 22.26
C PRO A 43 -2.55 -11.81 23.62
N ARG A 44 -2.11 -11.01 24.60
CA ARG A 44 -2.81 -10.84 25.89
C ARG A 44 -3.84 -9.72 25.82
N ALA A 45 -3.57 -8.75 24.97
CA ALA A 45 -4.43 -7.64 24.60
C ALA A 45 -4.18 -7.32 23.12
N GLY A 46 -5.13 -6.60 22.51
CA GLY A 46 -5.12 -6.39 21.07
C GLY A 46 -5.84 -7.53 20.34
N ARG A 47 -6.41 -7.18 19.19
CA ARG A 47 -7.27 -8.01 18.39
C ARG A 47 -6.48 -8.50 17.18
N VAL A 48 -6.55 -9.80 16.92
CA VAL A 48 -5.96 -10.41 15.72
C VAL A 48 -6.88 -10.10 14.56
N VAL A 49 -6.40 -9.31 13.60
CA VAL A 49 -7.17 -8.88 12.42
C VAL A 49 -6.81 -9.69 11.18
N ALA A 50 -5.68 -10.39 11.21
CA ALA A 50 -5.31 -11.37 10.20
C ALA A 50 -4.52 -12.52 10.80
N VAL A 51 -4.69 -13.71 10.23
CA VAL A 51 -3.97 -14.94 10.57
C VAL A 51 -3.26 -15.49 9.34
N ASP A 52 -2.23 -16.30 9.56
CA ASP A 52 -1.61 -17.04 8.48
C ASP A 52 -2.35 -18.36 8.15
N ALA A 53 -1.83 -19.13 7.18
CA ALA A 53 -2.39 -20.44 6.79
C ALA A 53 -2.42 -21.49 7.93
N HIS A 54 -1.64 -21.28 9.00
CA HIS A 54 -1.56 -22.16 10.16
C HIS A 54 -2.39 -21.64 11.34
N GLY A 55 -3.17 -20.56 11.14
CA GLY A 55 -3.97 -19.93 12.18
C GLY A 55 -3.16 -19.09 13.17
N ARG A 56 -1.90 -18.79 12.87
CA ARG A 56 -1.02 -17.96 13.71
C ARG A 56 -1.35 -16.48 13.51
N PRO A 57 -1.31 -15.64 14.56
CA PRO A 57 -1.52 -14.20 14.40
C PRO A 57 -0.52 -13.58 13.43
N ALA A 58 -1.01 -12.95 12.38
CA ALA A 58 -0.20 -12.32 11.32
C ALA A 58 -0.24 -10.78 11.40
N LEU A 59 -1.40 -10.22 11.76
CA LEU A 59 -1.60 -8.80 11.97
C LEU A 59 -2.44 -8.56 13.24
N ILE A 60 -1.94 -7.73 14.15
CA ILE A 60 -2.58 -7.44 15.44
C ILE A 60 -2.79 -5.93 15.56
N VAL A 61 -3.99 -5.54 16.00
CA VAL A 61 -4.33 -4.15 16.28
C VAL A 61 -4.59 -3.98 17.77
N HIS A 62 -3.94 -2.99 18.38
CA HIS A 62 -4.17 -2.63 19.77
C HIS A 62 -4.53 -1.14 19.86
N GLU A 63 -5.72 -0.81 20.35
CA GLU A 63 -6.12 0.57 20.63
C GLU A 63 -5.45 1.07 21.91
N THR A 64 -4.98 2.32 21.91
CA THR A 64 -4.32 2.95 23.05
C THR A 64 -4.75 4.41 23.15
N GLY A 65 -5.67 4.70 24.06
CA GLY A 65 -6.28 6.03 24.16
C GLY A 65 -7.02 6.38 22.88
N VAL A 66 -6.59 7.46 22.22
CA VAL A 66 -7.13 7.92 20.92
C VAL A 66 -6.37 7.36 19.71
N GLY A 67 -5.30 6.61 19.94
CA GLY A 67 -4.45 6.04 18.90
C GLY A 67 -4.55 4.52 18.83
N ARG A 68 -3.76 3.92 17.94
CA ARG A 68 -3.61 2.48 17.82
C ARG A 68 -2.21 2.09 17.40
N THR A 69 -1.83 0.87 17.73
CA THR A 69 -0.64 0.20 17.21
C THR A 69 -1.08 -0.95 16.31
N VAL A 70 -0.43 -1.08 15.15
CA VAL A 70 -0.59 -2.23 14.24
C VAL A 70 0.74 -2.97 14.19
N LEU A 71 0.72 -4.25 14.54
CA LEU A 71 1.89 -5.13 14.52
C LEU A 71 1.70 -6.20 13.46
N ALA A 72 2.55 -6.20 12.43
CA ALA A 72 2.78 -7.37 11.59
C ALA A 72 3.80 -8.28 12.28
N THR A 73 3.49 -9.55 12.44
CA THR A 73 4.39 -10.53 13.08
C THR A 73 5.38 -11.16 12.09
N TYR A 74 5.21 -10.86 10.80
CA TYR A 74 6.07 -11.29 9.70
C TYR A 74 6.85 -10.10 9.15
N PRO A 75 8.11 -10.28 8.72
CA PRO A 75 8.95 -9.20 8.23
C PRO A 75 8.65 -8.92 6.74
N LEU A 76 7.44 -8.45 6.43
CA LEU A 76 6.91 -8.33 5.06
C LEU A 76 7.83 -7.53 4.13
N GLU A 77 8.29 -6.37 4.59
CA GLU A 77 9.16 -5.45 3.84
C GLU A 77 10.53 -6.07 3.60
N HIS A 78 11.05 -6.82 4.58
CA HIS A 78 12.31 -7.53 4.41
C HIS A 78 12.16 -8.65 3.37
N MET A 79 11.09 -9.45 3.44
CA MET A 79 10.82 -10.49 2.43
C MET A 79 10.68 -9.88 1.03
N ALA A 80 9.98 -8.75 0.89
CA ALA A 80 9.90 -8.02 -0.37
C ALA A 80 11.30 -7.56 -0.84
N ALA A 81 12.09 -6.92 0.03
CA ALA A 81 13.44 -6.43 -0.29
C ALA A 81 14.42 -7.54 -0.66
N ARG A 82 14.21 -8.77 -0.17
CA ARG A 82 15.00 -9.96 -0.52
C ARG A 82 14.51 -10.69 -1.76
N THR A 83 13.40 -10.26 -2.36
CA THR A 83 12.84 -10.83 -3.58
C THR A 83 13.28 -10.01 -4.80
N ALA A 84 13.95 -10.66 -5.76
CA ALA A 84 14.38 -10.00 -6.98
C ALA A 84 13.18 -9.59 -7.83
N ARG A 85 13.18 -8.34 -8.33
CA ARG A 85 12.11 -7.79 -9.20
C ARG A 85 10.71 -7.91 -8.57
N VAL A 86 10.61 -7.69 -7.26
CA VAL A 86 9.36 -7.86 -6.50
C VAL A 86 8.27 -6.88 -6.93
N ASN A 87 8.64 -5.70 -7.43
CA ASN A 87 7.68 -4.62 -7.71
C ASN A 87 6.92 -4.84 -9.03
N PRO A 88 5.61 -4.52 -9.05
CA PRO A 88 4.78 -4.17 -7.89
C PRO A 88 4.45 -5.41 -7.06
N ASP A 89 4.64 -5.34 -5.74
CA ASP A 89 4.32 -6.43 -4.82
C ASP A 89 3.03 -6.13 -4.04
N VAL A 90 2.45 -7.13 -3.36
CA VAL A 90 1.15 -7.01 -2.71
C VAL A 90 1.14 -6.11 -1.45
N THR A 91 2.29 -5.75 -0.88
CA THR A 91 2.40 -4.90 0.32
C THR A 91 1.73 -3.54 0.14
N HIS A 92 1.68 -2.99 -1.09
CA HIS A 92 0.97 -1.73 -1.37
C HIS A 92 -0.50 -1.78 -0.94
N ARG A 93 -1.16 -2.95 -1.03
CA ARG A 93 -2.55 -3.13 -0.60
C ARG A 93 -2.68 -3.04 0.91
N LEU A 94 -1.75 -3.64 1.65
CA LEU A 94 -1.70 -3.55 3.12
C LEU A 94 -1.44 -2.11 3.57
N TYR A 95 -0.51 -1.40 2.92
CA TYR A 95 -0.26 0.02 3.20
C TYR A 95 -1.46 0.92 2.84
N ALA A 96 -2.17 0.63 1.76
CA ALA A 96 -3.39 1.36 1.39
C ALA A 96 -4.49 1.19 2.45
N ALA A 97 -4.68 -0.03 2.95
CA ALA A 97 -5.59 -0.33 4.06
C ALA A 97 -5.17 0.38 5.35
N LEU A 98 -3.88 0.32 5.69
CA LEU A 98 -3.33 0.99 6.88
C LEU A 98 -3.52 2.51 6.81
N ALA A 99 -3.35 3.12 5.64
CA ALA A 99 -3.61 4.54 5.44
C ALA A 99 -5.08 4.90 5.72
N GLN A 100 -6.04 4.06 5.32
CA GLN A 100 -7.45 4.27 5.68
C GLN A 100 -7.68 4.13 7.18
N VAL A 101 -7.12 3.08 7.79
CA VAL A 101 -7.22 2.80 9.22
C VAL A 101 -6.64 3.94 10.07
N ALA A 102 -5.55 4.56 9.61
CA ALA A 102 -4.91 5.68 10.26
C ALA A 102 -5.56 7.05 9.93
N GLY A 103 -6.58 7.08 9.05
CA GLY A 103 -7.22 8.33 8.62
C GLY A 103 -6.29 9.27 7.84
N VAL A 104 -5.31 8.71 7.13
CA VAL A 104 -4.34 9.49 6.35
C VAL A 104 -5.07 10.19 5.19
N ARG A 105 -4.97 11.51 5.15
CA ARG A 105 -5.44 12.32 4.02
C ARG A 105 -4.53 12.10 2.82
N ARG A 106 -5.11 11.62 1.72
CA ARG A 106 -4.42 11.39 0.43
C ARG A 106 -5.16 12.18 -0.65
N PRO A 107 -4.74 13.43 -0.93
CA PRO A 107 -5.47 14.30 -1.85
C PRO A 107 -5.57 13.76 -3.27
N VAL A 108 -4.66 12.86 -3.65
CA VAL A 108 -4.66 12.11 -4.89
C VAL A 108 -4.22 10.67 -4.61
N THR A 109 -4.85 9.71 -5.29
CA THR A 109 -4.44 8.30 -5.30
C THR A 109 -4.60 7.73 -6.71
N VAL A 110 -3.82 6.70 -7.03
CA VAL A 110 -3.96 5.93 -8.27
C VAL A 110 -4.07 4.46 -7.89
N ALA A 111 -5.00 3.74 -8.53
CA ALA A 111 -5.24 2.32 -8.23
C ALA A 111 -4.16 1.41 -8.82
N ASP A 112 -3.50 1.81 -9.91
CA ASP A 112 -2.41 1.05 -10.51
C ASP A 112 -1.13 1.18 -9.66
N PRO A 113 -0.59 0.07 -9.13
CA PRO A 113 0.56 0.10 -8.23
C PRO A 113 1.88 0.50 -8.92
N HIS A 114 1.92 0.58 -10.26
CA HIS A 114 3.07 1.11 -10.98
C HIS A 114 3.12 2.64 -10.95
N VAL A 115 2.05 3.33 -10.56
CA VAL A 115 2.01 4.79 -10.57
C VAL A 115 2.04 5.34 -9.15
N SER A 116 3.13 6.04 -8.83
CA SER A 116 3.20 6.84 -7.60
C SER A 116 2.51 8.19 -7.83
N ALA A 117 1.72 8.62 -6.86
CA ALA A 117 1.00 9.89 -6.91
C ALA A 117 1.21 10.68 -5.62
N ASP A 118 1.58 11.96 -5.75
CA ASP A 118 1.66 12.87 -4.61
C ASP A 118 1.40 14.32 -5.03
N VAL A 119 1.20 15.21 -4.05
CA VAL A 119 0.91 16.63 -4.26
C VAL A 119 2.05 17.51 -3.75
N LEU A 120 2.57 18.35 -4.64
CA LEU A 120 3.44 19.46 -4.27
C LEU A 120 2.61 20.75 -4.13
N VAL A 121 2.69 21.39 -2.96
CA VAL A 121 2.06 22.70 -2.73
C VAL A 121 3.09 23.80 -3.01
N HIS A 122 2.78 24.66 -3.97
CA HIS A 122 3.62 25.80 -4.32
C HIS A 122 3.40 26.96 -3.34
N ALA A 123 4.36 27.90 -3.26
CA ALA A 123 4.32 29.02 -2.33
C ALA A 123 3.13 29.97 -2.53
N ASP A 124 2.56 30.00 -3.74
CA ASP A 124 1.34 30.76 -4.06
C ASP A 124 0.04 30.01 -3.72
N GLY A 125 0.14 28.82 -3.12
CA GLY A 125 -1.00 27.99 -2.72
C GLY A 125 -1.53 27.06 -3.81
N ARG A 126 -1.04 27.14 -5.05
CA ARG A 126 -1.39 26.16 -6.09
C ARG A 126 -0.86 24.78 -5.71
N ARG A 127 -1.60 23.76 -6.13
CA ARG A 127 -1.31 22.36 -5.84
C ARG A 127 -1.03 21.63 -7.14
N PHE A 128 0.11 20.94 -7.21
CA PHE A 128 0.54 20.20 -8.37
C PHE A 128 0.58 18.72 -8.05
N VAL A 129 -0.19 17.93 -8.78
CA VAL A 129 -0.21 16.47 -8.70
C VAL A 129 0.90 15.94 -9.59
N TRP A 130 1.78 15.12 -9.00
CA TRP A 130 2.82 14.39 -9.70
C TRP A 130 2.39 12.95 -9.86
N LEU A 131 2.32 12.48 -11.10
CA LEU A 131 2.10 11.08 -11.44
C LEU A 131 3.38 10.53 -12.05
N VAL A 132 3.99 9.56 -11.38
CA VAL A 132 5.28 8.97 -11.78
C VAL A 132 5.06 7.50 -12.08
N SER A 133 5.21 7.11 -13.35
CA SER A 133 5.12 5.72 -13.78
C SER A 133 6.43 4.99 -13.51
N GLN A 134 6.32 3.80 -12.93
CA GLN A 134 7.40 2.81 -12.82
C GLN A 134 7.20 1.63 -13.79
N SER A 135 6.25 1.76 -14.73
CA SER A 135 5.96 0.74 -15.73
C SER A 135 6.91 0.83 -16.93
N PRO A 136 7.41 -0.31 -17.45
CA PRO A 136 8.13 -0.36 -18.73
C PRO A 136 7.25 -0.10 -19.95
N ASP A 137 5.93 -0.17 -19.79
CA ASP A 137 4.94 0.00 -20.85
C ASP A 137 4.10 1.26 -20.60
N PRO A 138 3.65 1.97 -21.66
CA PRO A 138 2.68 3.04 -21.54
C PRO A 138 1.37 2.56 -20.90
N LEU A 139 0.75 3.42 -20.09
CA LEU A 139 -0.50 3.12 -19.40
C LEU A 139 -1.40 4.34 -19.30
N VAL A 140 -2.69 4.08 -19.13
CA VAL A 140 -3.69 5.12 -18.88
C VAL A 140 -4.29 4.86 -17.50
N VAL A 141 -4.22 5.86 -16.62
CA VAL A 141 -4.78 5.79 -15.27
C VAL A 141 -5.81 6.87 -15.06
N ARG A 142 -6.75 6.59 -14.16
CA ARG A 142 -7.73 7.55 -13.66
C ARG A 142 -7.44 7.84 -12.19
N PRO A 143 -6.74 8.93 -11.86
CA PRO A 143 -6.47 9.27 -10.47
C PRO A 143 -7.77 9.63 -9.73
N ALA A 144 -7.90 9.18 -8.48
CA ALA A 144 -8.94 9.65 -7.58
C ALA A 144 -8.39 10.84 -6.77
N ALA A 145 -8.98 12.03 -6.95
CA ALA A 145 -8.51 13.26 -6.34
C ALA A 145 -9.62 13.97 -5.53
N GLU A 146 -9.24 14.75 -4.51
CA GLU A 146 -10.14 15.59 -3.72
C GLU A 146 -10.70 16.82 -4.51
N GLY A 147 -10.33 16.98 -5.78
CA GLY A 147 -10.73 18.07 -6.68
C GLY A 147 -10.56 17.69 -8.14
N LYS A 148 -10.58 18.66 -9.05
CA LYS A 148 -10.39 18.41 -10.50
C LYS A 148 -8.92 18.55 -10.87
N LEU A 149 -8.45 17.65 -11.73
CA LEU A 149 -7.12 17.72 -12.30
C LEU A 149 -7.18 18.49 -13.62
N HIS A 150 -6.20 19.36 -13.83
CA HIS A 150 -6.10 20.19 -15.03
C HIS A 150 -4.73 20.03 -15.68
N ASP A 151 -4.70 19.93 -17.00
CA ASP A 151 -3.47 19.96 -17.78
C ASP A 151 -2.78 21.33 -17.63
N LEU A 152 -1.45 21.33 -17.53
CA LEU A 152 -0.68 22.56 -17.31
C LEU A 152 -0.47 23.39 -18.57
N ALA A 153 -0.55 22.78 -19.76
CA ALA A 153 -0.33 23.45 -21.02
C ALA A 153 -1.58 24.20 -21.50
N ASP A 154 -2.76 23.60 -21.35
CA ASP A 154 -4.01 24.18 -21.87
C ASP A 154 -5.08 24.48 -20.80
N GLY A 155 -4.91 23.99 -19.58
CA GLY A 155 -5.83 24.21 -18.47
C GLY A 155 -7.13 23.42 -18.53
N HIS A 156 -7.31 22.51 -19.50
CA HIS A 156 -8.50 21.68 -19.58
C HIS A 156 -8.53 20.62 -18.47
N PRO A 157 -9.73 20.24 -17.98
CA PRO A 157 -9.85 19.18 -17.02
C PRO A 157 -9.45 17.82 -17.63
N VAL A 158 -8.77 17.00 -16.83
CA VAL A 158 -8.29 15.66 -17.22
C VAL A 158 -8.85 14.65 -16.23
N GLU A 159 -9.43 13.57 -16.74
CA GLU A 159 -9.88 12.42 -15.93
C GLU A 159 -8.97 11.22 -16.14
N ASP A 160 -8.70 10.89 -17.41
CA ASP A 160 -7.78 9.84 -17.81
C ASP A 160 -6.43 10.44 -18.20
N VAL A 161 -5.37 9.96 -17.56
CA VAL A 161 -4.00 10.44 -17.76
C VAL A 161 -3.19 9.36 -18.45
N ALA A 162 -2.73 9.66 -19.67
CA ALA A 162 -1.75 8.82 -20.36
C ALA A 162 -0.35 9.09 -19.79
N LEU A 163 0.33 8.01 -19.40
CA LEU A 163 1.72 8.01 -18.97
C LEU A 163 2.51 7.14 -19.95
N ASP A 164 3.57 7.70 -20.51
CA ASP A 164 4.56 6.92 -21.24
C ASP A 164 5.28 5.92 -20.31
N ALA A 165 5.99 4.97 -20.92
CA ALA A 165 6.91 4.08 -20.19
C ALA A 165 7.88 4.92 -19.34
N TYR A 166 7.91 4.66 -18.02
CA TYR A 166 8.67 5.44 -17.03
C TYR A 166 8.41 6.96 -17.07
N GLY A 167 7.27 7.36 -17.60
CA GLY A 167 6.90 8.75 -17.79
C GLY A 167 6.48 9.45 -16.51
N VAL A 168 6.48 10.79 -16.58
CA VAL A 168 6.00 11.67 -15.52
C VAL A 168 5.00 12.64 -16.12
N VAL A 169 3.85 12.79 -15.46
CA VAL A 169 2.86 13.83 -15.77
C VAL A 169 2.64 14.68 -14.54
N VAL A 170 2.60 16.00 -14.74
CA VAL A 170 2.28 16.97 -13.69
C VAL A 170 0.98 17.68 -14.07
N LEU A 171 0.03 17.70 -13.14
CA LEU A 171 -1.29 18.32 -13.31
C LEU A 171 -1.52 19.35 -12.20
N GLU A 172 -2.39 20.31 -12.43
CA GLU A 172 -2.86 21.21 -11.36
C GLU A 172 -4.11 20.64 -10.70
N LEU A 173 -4.14 20.60 -9.36
CA LEU A 173 -5.30 20.20 -8.56
C LEU A 173 -6.08 21.42 -8.10
N ARG A 174 -7.28 21.59 -8.66
CA ARG A 174 -8.20 22.70 -8.38
C ARG A 174 -9.44 22.23 -7.62
#